data_AF-A0A5C4S947-F1
#
_entry.id   AF-A0A5C4S947-F1
#
_cell.length_a   1.000
_cell.length_b   1.000
_cell.length_c   1.000
_cell.angle_alpha   90.00
_cell.angle_beta   90.00
_cell.angle_gamma   90.00
#
_symmetry.space_group_name_H-M   'P 1'
#
loop_
_entity.id
_entity.type
_entity.pdbx_description
1 polymer ?
#
loop_
_entity_poly.entity_id
_entity_poly.type
_entity_poly.pdbx_seq_one_letter_code
_entity_poly.pdbx_strand_id
1 'polypeptide(L)'
;MTTTPNPAPLSSTLGITMTSSKLLEDFKYLRGHCIDLVHAYFTYTRLFNDKNRDLLTKVAPTFFSDIADIMLRDWLLQVCKLMDPPSTTRKGVTIENITIKLINEQLTDNKLLSLEIEDLANKLLIYGEKIKPARDKRLAHFDRDHQVNGLVLGATTESELDQFLVNLQKYCDEVGIAIGLGPLDFGRGGCKGDVLDFLKYLRKMQNA
;
A
#
# COMPACT_ATOMS: atom_id res chain seq x y z
N MET A 1 -36.18 -28.80 53.95
CA MET A 1 -35.44 -27.52 53.97
C MET A 1 -34.03 -27.80 53.45
N THR A 2 -33.91 -28.11 52.15
CA THR A 2 -33.49 -27.19 51.06
C THR A 2 -32.02 -26.77 51.18
N THR A 3 -31.15 -27.69 50.79
CA THR A 3 -29.74 -27.47 50.42
C THR A 3 -29.68 -26.73 49.09
N THR A 4 -29.18 -25.51 49.09
CA THR A 4 -28.88 -24.72 47.88
C THR A 4 -27.64 -25.27 47.17
N PRO A 5 -27.66 -25.52 45.86
CA PRO A 5 -26.47 -25.92 45.12
C PRO A 5 -25.62 -24.70 44.76
N ASN A 6 -24.31 -24.85 44.94
CA ASN A 6 -23.27 -23.91 44.55
C ASN A 6 -23.23 -23.78 43.00
N PRO A 7 -23.20 -22.57 42.40
CA PRO A 7 -23.12 -22.45 40.95
C PRO A 7 -21.69 -22.75 40.48
N ALA A 8 -21.59 -23.65 39.51
CA ALA A 8 -20.34 -23.93 38.80
C ALA A 8 -19.82 -22.67 38.08
N PRO A 9 -18.48 -22.49 37.97
CA PRO A 9 -17.94 -21.40 37.19
C PRO A 9 -18.24 -21.63 35.71
N LEU A 10 -18.96 -20.69 35.08
CA LEU A 10 -19.11 -20.62 33.63
C LEU A 10 -17.71 -20.42 33.02
N SER A 11 -17.21 -21.46 32.37
CA SER A 11 -16.14 -21.40 31.39
C SER A 11 -16.60 -20.54 30.22
N SER A 12 -16.35 -19.24 30.27
CA SER A 12 -16.45 -18.36 29.10
C SER A 12 -15.20 -18.54 28.24
N THR A 13 -15.19 -19.62 27.46
CA THR A 13 -14.23 -19.82 26.38
C THR A 13 -14.59 -18.80 25.29
N LEU A 14 -14.04 -17.58 25.37
CA LEU A 14 -13.93 -16.73 24.20
C LEU A 14 -13.13 -17.53 23.18
N GLY A 15 -13.78 -17.93 22.08
CA GLY A 15 -13.14 -18.55 20.94
C GLY A 15 -12.19 -17.53 20.31
N ILE A 16 -10.97 -17.45 20.83
CA ILE A 16 -9.84 -16.91 20.08
C ILE A 16 -9.64 -17.91 18.94
N THR A 17 -10.20 -17.59 17.77
CA THR A 17 -9.82 -18.24 16.52
C THR A 17 -8.31 -18.16 16.43
N MET A 18 -7.62 -19.31 16.50
CA MET A 18 -6.18 -19.40 16.30
C MET A 18 -5.89 -19.00 14.86
N THR A 19 -5.73 -17.70 14.62
CA THR A 19 -5.23 -17.17 13.36
C THR A 19 -3.88 -17.83 13.08
N SER A 20 -3.72 -18.42 11.90
CA SER A 20 -2.45 -19.05 11.52
C SER A 20 -1.29 -18.07 11.66
N SER A 21 -0.18 -18.52 12.28
CA SER A 21 1.06 -17.73 12.43
C SER A 21 1.53 -17.16 11.09
N LYS A 22 1.31 -17.90 10.00
CA LYS A 22 1.67 -17.46 8.63
C LYS A 22 0.88 -16.23 8.19
N LEU A 23 -0.45 -16.25 8.35
CA LEU A 23 -1.32 -15.12 7.98
C LEU A 23 -0.94 -13.86 8.74
N LEU A 24 -0.63 -14.00 10.03
CA LEU A 24 -0.22 -12.87 10.85
C LEU A 24 1.11 -12.26 10.37
N GLU A 25 2.09 -13.09 10.01
CA GLU A 25 3.39 -12.64 9.52
C GLU A 25 3.29 -12.03 8.12
N ASP A 26 2.63 -12.71 7.19
CA ASP A 26 2.45 -12.24 5.81
C ASP A 26 1.67 -10.92 5.78
N PHE A 27 0.63 -10.78 6.63
CA PHE A 27 -0.10 -9.52 6.74
C PHE A 27 0.77 -8.38 7.27
N LYS A 28 1.67 -8.62 8.23
CA LYS A 28 2.61 -7.58 8.70
C LYS A 28 3.52 -7.09 7.58
N TYR A 29 4.02 -7.99 6.73
CA TYR A 29 4.81 -7.62 5.56
C TYR A 29 3.99 -6.85 4.52
N LEU A 30 2.78 -7.32 4.19
CA LEU A 30 1.88 -6.61 3.28
C LEU A 30 1.59 -5.20 3.78
N ARG A 31 1.25 -5.08 5.07
CA ARG A 31 0.93 -3.80 5.69
C ARG A 31 2.14 -2.86 5.69
N GLY A 32 3.34 -3.36 6.01
CA GLY A 32 4.57 -2.57 5.94
C GLY A 32 4.77 -1.98 4.54
N HIS A 33 4.59 -2.81 3.51
CA HIS A 33 4.66 -2.36 2.11
C HIS A 33 3.58 -1.30 1.77
N CYS A 34 2.35 -1.45 2.28
CA CYS A 34 1.29 -0.45 2.10
C CYS A 34 1.63 0.90 2.76
N ILE A 35 2.24 0.87 3.95
CA ILE A 35 2.71 2.08 4.64
C ILE A 35 3.77 2.79 3.82
N ASP A 36 4.80 2.06 3.39
CA ASP A 36 5.90 2.62 2.61
C ASP A 36 5.40 3.27 1.32
N LEU A 37 4.45 2.62 0.63
CA LEU A 37 3.81 3.13 -0.58
C LEU A 37 3.05 4.44 -0.33
N VAL A 38 2.29 4.51 0.75
CA VAL A 38 1.53 5.70 1.13
C VAL A 38 2.47 6.83 1.53
N HIS A 39 3.52 6.54 2.30
CA HIS A 39 4.54 7.50 2.70
C HIS A 39 5.33 8.04 1.51
N ALA A 40 5.70 7.19 0.56
CA ALA A 40 6.38 7.60 -0.67
C ALA A 40 5.51 8.58 -1.49
N TYR A 41 4.22 8.29 -1.63
CA TYR A 41 3.28 9.19 -2.30
C TYR A 41 3.12 10.54 -1.57
N PHE A 42 2.98 10.53 -0.24
CA PHE A 42 2.91 11.76 0.53
C PHE A 42 4.20 12.58 0.44
N THR A 43 5.35 11.92 0.44
CA THR A 43 6.64 12.58 0.25
C THR A 43 6.70 13.25 -1.12
N TYR A 44 6.30 12.52 -2.17
CA TYR A 44 6.24 13.03 -3.53
C TYR A 44 5.32 14.26 -3.63
N THR A 45 4.06 14.15 -3.21
CA THR A 45 3.07 15.24 -3.31
C THR A 45 3.43 16.46 -2.45
N ARG A 46 4.07 16.24 -1.29
CA ARG A 46 4.58 17.34 -0.46
C ARG A 46 5.79 18.01 -1.08
N LEU A 47 6.68 17.28 -1.74
CA LEU A 47 7.87 17.84 -2.37
C LEU A 47 7.50 18.58 -3.66
N PHE A 48 6.75 17.94 -4.55
CA PHE A 48 6.51 18.37 -5.94
C PHE A 48 5.16 19.04 -6.19
N ASN A 49 4.52 19.62 -5.17
CA ASN A 49 3.35 20.47 -5.39
C ASN A 49 3.73 21.85 -5.97
N ASP A 50 2.73 22.55 -6.50
CA ASP A 50 2.91 23.85 -7.12
C ASP A 50 3.52 24.91 -6.20
N LYS A 51 3.29 24.84 -4.88
CA LYS A 51 3.85 25.81 -3.92
C LYS A 51 5.37 25.71 -3.80
N ASN A 52 5.95 24.57 -4.15
CA ASN A 52 7.39 24.33 -4.07
C ASN A 52 8.08 24.37 -5.43
N ARG A 53 7.33 24.41 -6.54
CA ARG A 53 7.87 24.36 -7.91
C ARG A 53 8.99 25.39 -8.13
N ASP A 54 8.75 26.63 -7.77
CA ASP A 54 9.72 27.73 -7.94
C ASP A 54 10.99 27.52 -7.12
N LEU A 55 10.84 27.01 -5.89
CA LEU A 55 11.97 26.72 -5.01
C LEU A 55 12.85 25.63 -5.62
N LEU A 56 12.26 24.50 -6.00
CA LEU A 56 12.99 23.36 -6.55
C LEU A 56 13.66 23.71 -7.89
N THR A 57 12.96 24.47 -8.74
CA THR A 57 13.47 24.91 -10.05
C THR A 57 14.67 25.83 -9.90
N LYS A 58 14.71 26.68 -8.86
CA LYS A 58 15.85 27.58 -8.60
C LYS A 58 17.04 26.85 -7.99
N VAL A 59 16.80 25.84 -7.14
CA VAL A 59 17.87 25.13 -6.42
C VAL A 59 18.61 24.15 -7.33
N ALA A 60 17.90 23.22 -7.96
CA ALA A 60 18.52 22.15 -8.75
C ALA A 60 17.49 21.50 -9.69
N PRO A 61 17.10 22.18 -10.80
CA PRO A 61 15.94 21.79 -11.60
C PRO A 61 16.07 20.38 -12.18
N THR A 62 17.22 20.03 -12.76
CA THR A 62 17.45 18.70 -13.35
C THR A 62 17.42 17.60 -12.28
N PHE A 63 18.09 17.80 -11.14
CA PHE A 63 18.10 16.83 -10.04
C PHE A 63 16.68 16.55 -9.54
N PHE A 64 15.89 17.59 -9.30
CA PHE A 64 14.51 17.42 -8.83
C PHE A 64 13.59 16.80 -9.89
N SER A 65 13.84 17.05 -11.18
CA SER A 65 13.16 16.35 -12.27
C SER A 65 13.46 14.85 -12.24
N ASP A 66 14.75 14.48 -12.12
CA ASP A 66 15.16 13.07 -12.06
C ASP A 66 14.57 12.35 -10.84
N ILE A 67 14.58 12.99 -9.67
CA ILE A 67 14.00 12.44 -8.44
C ILE A 67 12.48 12.27 -8.58
N ALA A 68 11.77 13.25 -9.16
CA ALA A 68 10.32 13.13 -9.39
C ALA A 68 9.99 11.90 -10.24
N ASP A 69 10.73 11.70 -11.33
CA ASP A 69 10.56 10.57 -12.22
C ASP A 69 10.88 9.24 -11.53
N ILE A 70 11.99 9.15 -10.79
CA ILE A 70 12.36 7.93 -10.05
C ILE A 70 11.28 7.56 -9.03
N MET A 71 10.81 8.52 -8.24
CA MET A 71 9.79 8.28 -7.22
C MET A 71 8.46 7.80 -7.83
N LEU A 72 7.99 8.43 -8.91
CA LEU A 72 6.75 8.00 -9.57
C LEU A 72 6.87 6.60 -10.18
N ARG A 73 8.00 6.29 -10.81
CA ARG A 73 8.24 4.97 -11.43
C ARG A 73 8.30 3.88 -10.37
N ASP A 74 9.01 4.11 -9.28
CA ASP A 74 9.07 3.16 -8.17
C ASP A 74 7.68 2.99 -7.54
N TRP A 75 6.98 4.09 -7.23
CA TRP A 75 5.64 4.03 -6.65
C TRP A 75 4.67 3.20 -7.49
N LEU A 76 4.63 3.45 -8.81
CA LEU A 76 3.81 2.69 -9.75
C LEU A 76 4.15 1.19 -9.72
N LEU A 77 5.45 0.85 -9.67
CA LEU A 77 5.91 -0.53 -9.60
C LEU A 77 5.46 -1.20 -8.28
N GLN A 78 5.60 -0.51 -7.14
CA GLN A 78 5.20 -1.04 -5.84
C GLN A 78 3.68 -1.27 -5.76
N VAL A 79 2.85 -0.37 -6.28
CA VAL A 79 1.39 -0.59 -6.38
C VAL A 79 1.08 -1.86 -7.17
N CYS A 80 1.73 -2.04 -8.33
CA CYS A 80 1.47 -3.21 -9.15
C CYS A 80 1.85 -4.53 -8.45
N LYS A 81 2.95 -4.53 -7.68
CA LYS A 81 3.37 -5.72 -6.91
C LYS A 81 2.33 -6.17 -5.90
N LEU A 82 1.62 -5.24 -5.25
CA LEU A 82 0.53 -5.58 -4.32
C LEU A 82 -0.63 -6.33 -5.00
N MET A 83 -0.78 -6.17 -6.32
CA MET A 83 -1.88 -6.70 -7.13
C MET A 83 -1.47 -7.92 -7.97
N ASP A 84 -0.19 -8.30 -7.93
CA ASP A 84 0.33 -9.44 -8.66
C ASP A 84 -0.28 -10.77 -8.16
N PRO A 85 -0.14 -11.86 -8.93
CA PRO A 85 -0.55 -13.18 -8.49
C PRO A 85 0.12 -13.58 -7.16
N PRO A 86 -0.58 -14.38 -6.31
CA PRO A 86 -0.09 -14.80 -5.00
C PRO A 86 1.13 -15.72 -5.06
N SER A 87 1.44 -16.28 -6.24
CA SER A 87 2.66 -17.01 -6.48
C SER A 87 3.14 -16.85 -7.93
N THR A 88 4.44 -17.08 -8.14
CA THR A 88 5.04 -17.17 -9.47
C THR A 88 5.91 -18.41 -9.57
N THR A 89 5.83 -19.12 -10.71
CA THR A 89 6.70 -20.25 -10.99
C THR A 89 7.88 -19.80 -11.83
N ARG A 90 9.11 -20.03 -11.35
CA ARG A 90 10.34 -19.75 -12.07
C ARG A 90 11.23 -20.98 -12.04
N LYS A 91 11.64 -21.46 -13.23
CA LYS A 91 12.49 -22.65 -13.39
C LYS A 91 11.97 -23.89 -12.64
N GLY A 92 10.65 -24.09 -12.63
CA GLY A 92 10.00 -25.21 -11.94
C GLY A 92 9.82 -25.04 -10.43
N VAL A 93 10.25 -23.92 -9.84
CA VAL A 93 10.04 -23.60 -8.41
C VAL A 93 8.93 -22.57 -8.29
N THR A 94 7.91 -22.87 -7.47
CA THR A 94 6.82 -21.92 -7.13
C THR A 94 7.21 -21.12 -5.90
N ILE A 95 7.16 -19.79 -6.02
CA ILE A 95 7.50 -18.84 -4.96
C ILE A 95 6.25 -18.02 -4.63
N GLU A 96 5.89 -17.92 -3.36
CA GLU A 96 4.80 -17.06 -2.89
C GLU A 96 5.21 -15.59 -2.95
N ASN A 97 4.25 -14.73 -3.30
CA ASN A 97 4.38 -13.29 -3.32
C ASN A 97 3.44 -12.70 -2.26
N ILE A 98 3.95 -11.77 -1.44
CA ILE A 98 3.12 -11.04 -0.49
C ILE A 98 2.23 -10.04 -1.24
N THR A 99 1.00 -10.44 -1.54
CA THR A 99 0.02 -9.67 -2.31
C THR A 99 -1.35 -9.67 -1.65
N ILE A 100 -2.25 -8.80 -2.11
CA ILE A 100 -3.65 -8.77 -1.66
C ILE A 100 -4.33 -10.13 -1.90
N LYS A 101 -4.04 -10.78 -3.03
CA LYS A 101 -4.60 -12.09 -3.36
C LYS A 101 -4.14 -13.16 -2.37
N LEU A 102 -2.85 -13.17 -2.00
CA LEU A 102 -2.33 -14.13 -1.03
C LEU A 102 -3.02 -13.96 0.34
N ILE A 103 -3.17 -12.72 0.81
CA ILE A 103 -3.84 -12.46 2.08
C ILE A 103 -5.32 -12.88 2.01
N ASN A 104 -6.02 -12.62 0.91
CA ASN A 104 -7.41 -13.05 0.74
C ASN A 104 -7.55 -14.59 0.71
N GLU A 105 -6.63 -15.30 0.07
CA GLU A 105 -6.59 -16.78 0.09
C GLU A 105 -6.43 -17.29 1.53
N GLN A 106 -5.46 -16.73 2.26
CA GLN A 106 -5.23 -17.11 3.66
C GLN A 106 -6.41 -16.74 4.56
N LEU A 107 -7.06 -15.60 4.37
CA LEU A 107 -8.27 -15.23 5.10
C LEU A 107 -9.42 -16.19 4.80
N THR A 108 -9.56 -16.65 3.55
CA THR A 108 -10.56 -17.65 3.16
C THR A 108 -10.31 -18.97 3.88
N ASP A 109 -9.07 -19.46 3.88
CA ASP A 109 -8.68 -20.70 4.55
C ASP A 109 -8.93 -20.64 6.07
N ASN A 110 -8.74 -19.47 6.68
CA ASN A 110 -8.99 -19.23 8.10
C ASN A 110 -10.47 -18.84 8.40
N LYS A 111 -11.35 -18.77 7.39
CA LYS A 111 -12.76 -18.34 7.51
C LYS A 111 -12.93 -16.92 8.08
N LEU A 112 -11.99 -16.04 7.76
CA LEU A 112 -11.93 -14.65 8.20
C LEU A 112 -12.24 -13.64 7.07
N LEU A 113 -12.34 -14.10 5.82
CA LEU A 113 -12.66 -13.21 4.69
C LEU A 113 -14.12 -12.74 4.80
N SER A 114 -14.31 -11.42 4.95
CA SER A 114 -15.62 -10.78 4.93
C SER A 114 -15.95 -10.22 3.54
N LEU A 115 -17.25 -9.99 3.27
CA LEU A 115 -17.69 -9.32 2.04
C LEU A 115 -17.08 -7.93 1.88
N GLU A 116 -16.82 -7.22 2.98
CA GLU A 116 -16.20 -5.90 2.96
C GLU A 116 -14.71 -5.97 2.56
N ILE A 117 -13.97 -6.93 3.11
CA ILE A 117 -12.56 -7.17 2.71
C ILE A 117 -12.50 -7.55 1.23
N GLU A 118 -13.41 -8.39 0.76
CA GLU A 118 -13.49 -8.80 -0.64
C GLU A 118 -13.80 -7.62 -1.57
N ASP A 119 -14.79 -6.78 -1.25
CA ASP A 119 -15.12 -5.58 -2.04
C ASP A 119 -13.95 -4.58 -2.10
N LEU A 120 -13.27 -4.34 -0.97
CA LEU A 120 -12.09 -3.49 -0.91
C LEU A 120 -10.94 -4.04 -1.76
N ALA A 121 -10.68 -5.35 -1.66
CA ALA A 121 -9.68 -6.02 -2.49
C ALA A 121 -10.01 -5.91 -3.98
N ASN A 122 -11.28 -6.08 -4.37
CA ASN A 122 -11.72 -5.93 -5.75
C ASN A 122 -11.50 -4.51 -6.28
N LYS A 123 -11.83 -3.48 -5.49
CA LYS A 123 -11.56 -2.07 -5.85
C LYS A 123 -10.06 -1.81 -6.06
N LEU A 124 -9.22 -2.38 -5.20
CA LEU A 124 -7.76 -2.27 -5.29
C LEU A 124 -7.23 -2.98 -6.55
N LEU A 125 -7.71 -4.19 -6.84
CA LEU A 125 -7.32 -4.96 -8.02
C LEU A 125 -7.76 -4.28 -9.33
N ILE A 126 -8.95 -3.69 -9.38
CA ILE A 126 -9.43 -2.90 -10.54
C ILE A 126 -8.49 -1.73 -10.82
N TYR A 127 -8.07 -1.00 -9.78
CA TYR A 127 -7.09 0.07 -9.93
C TYR A 127 -5.74 -0.47 -10.42
N GLY A 128 -5.28 -1.60 -9.86
CA GLY A 128 -4.07 -2.30 -10.28
C GLY A 128 -4.05 -2.66 -11.76
N GLU A 129 -5.13 -3.28 -12.27
CA GLU A 129 -5.24 -3.64 -13.69
C GLU A 129 -5.27 -2.40 -14.60
N LYS A 130 -5.83 -1.28 -14.14
CA LYS A 130 -5.82 -0.01 -14.89
C LYS A 130 -4.40 0.52 -15.11
N ILE A 131 -3.54 0.44 -14.10
CA ILE A 131 -2.17 1.01 -14.13
C ILE A 131 -1.12 0.01 -14.65
N LYS A 132 -1.43 -1.29 -14.66
CA LYS A 132 -0.55 -2.37 -15.12
C LYS A 132 0.05 -2.17 -16.52
N PRO A 133 -0.67 -1.64 -17.54
CA PRO A 133 -0.05 -1.34 -18.84
C PRO A 133 1.12 -0.35 -18.73
N ALA A 134 1.07 0.60 -17.78
CA ALA A 134 2.16 1.52 -17.54
C ALA A 134 3.39 0.81 -16.97
N ARG A 135 3.21 -0.15 -16.05
CA ARG A 135 4.31 -1.03 -15.60
C ARG A 135 4.88 -1.83 -16.76
N ASP A 136 4.06 -2.62 -17.44
CA ASP A 136 4.54 -3.61 -18.40
C ASP A 136 5.29 -2.94 -19.56
N LYS A 137 4.72 -1.87 -20.11
CA LYS A 137 5.22 -1.26 -21.36
C LYS A 137 6.27 -0.18 -21.13
N ARG A 138 6.17 0.62 -20.07
CA ARG A 138 7.13 1.70 -19.80
C ARG A 138 8.25 1.32 -18.85
N LEU A 139 7.98 0.48 -17.84
CA LEU A 139 8.96 0.18 -16.79
C LEU A 139 9.65 -1.17 -16.99
N ALA A 140 8.90 -2.22 -17.33
CA ALA A 140 9.43 -3.58 -17.39
C ALA A 140 10.05 -3.93 -18.75
N HIS A 141 9.42 -3.54 -19.85
CA HIS A 141 9.86 -3.95 -21.20
C HIS A 141 10.45 -2.84 -22.05
N PHE A 142 10.36 -1.58 -21.61
CA PHE A 142 10.87 -0.41 -22.33
C PHE A 142 10.49 -0.44 -23.83
N ASP A 143 9.21 -0.71 -24.09
CA ASP A 143 8.72 -0.97 -25.44
C ASP A 143 8.91 0.25 -26.35
N ARG A 144 9.62 0.05 -27.46
CA ARG A 144 9.99 1.11 -28.40
C ARG A 144 8.77 1.89 -28.90
N ASP A 145 7.67 1.22 -29.22
CA ASP A 145 6.51 1.86 -29.83
C ASP A 145 5.74 2.72 -28.80
N HIS A 146 5.77 2.34 -27.51
CA HIS A 146 5.19 3.16 -26.44
C HIS A 146 6.09 4.33 -26.03
N GLN A 147 7.41 4.18 -26.14
CA GLN A 147 8.36 5.28 -25.86
C GLN A 147 8.33 6.35 -26.96
N VAL A 148 8.26 5.94 -28.23
CA VAL A 148 8.31 6.86 -29.37
C VAL A 148 6.98 7.61 -29.57
N ASN A 149 5.84 6.97 -29.31
CA ASN A 149 4.52 7.56 -29.57
C ASN A 149 3.91 8.33 -28.39
N GLY A 150 4.60 8.42 -27.24
CA GLY A 150 4.16 9.21 -26.09
C GLY A 150 2.82 8.79 -25.46
N LEU A 151 2.33 7.58 -25.76
CA LEU A 151 0.99 7.13 -25.37
C LEU A 151 0.82 7.13 -23.84
N VAL A 152 -0.22 7.81 -23.35
CA VAL A 152 -0.57 7.80 -21.92
C VAL A 152 -1.14 6.43 -21.58
N LEU A 153 -0.41 5.67 -20.77
CA LEU A 153 -0.82 4.35 -20.29
C LEU A 153 -1.22 4.46 -18.83
N GLY A 154 -2.37 3.89 -18.46
CA GLY A 154 -2.85 3.90 -17.08
C GLY A 154 -3.18 5.30 -16.54
N ALA A 155 -3.77 6.16 -17.37
CA ALA A 155 -4.19 7.50 -16.95
C ALA A 155 -5.09 7.43 -15.71
N THR A 156 -4.71 8.10 -14.63
CA THR A 156 -5.48 8.18 -13.38
C THR A 156 -5.80 9.63 -13.08
N THR A 157 -6.98 9.91 -12.52
CA THR A 157 -7.28 11.20 -11.92
C THR A 157 -6.80 11.26 -10.47
N GLU A 158 -6.59 12.47 -9.93
CA GLU A 158 -6.27 12.64 -8.51
C GLU A 158 -7.33 11.99 -7.60
N SER A 159 -8.62 12.10 -7.98
CA SER A 159 -9.71 11.47 -7.23
C SER A 159 -9.64 9.94 -7.22
N GLU A 160 -9.22 9.31 -8.32
CA GLU A 160 -9.06 7.85 -8.37
C GLU A 160 -7.89 7.39 -7.50
N LEU A 161 -6.80 8.17 -7.49
CA LEU A 161 -5.62 7.92 -6.67
C LEU A 161 -5.92 8.09 -5.18
N ASP A 162 -6.62 9.16 -4.80
CA ASP A 162 -7.07 9.37 -3.43
C ASP A 162 -7.99 8.23 -2.97
N GLN A 163 -8.93 7.82 -3.83
CA GLN A 163 -9.81 6.69 -3.53
C GLN A 163 -9.04 5.37 -3.40
N PHE A 164 -8.01 5.15 -4.22
CA PHE A 164 -7.12 4.00 -4.09
C PHE A 164 -6.43 3.97 -2.73
N LEU A 165 -5.85 5.09 -2.29
CA LEU A 165 -5.17 5.19 -0.99
C LEU A 165 -6.13 4.99 0.19
N VAL A 166 -7.35 5.51 0.08
CA VAL A 166 -8.41 5.29 1.09
C VAL A 166 -8.81 3.82 1.13
N ASN A 167 -9.00 3.17 -0.02
CA ASN A 167 -9.33 1.75 -0.08
C ASN A 167 -8.20 0.89 0.48
N LEU A 168 -6.93 1.28 0.27
CA LEU A 168 -5.77 0.56 0.78
C LEU A 168 -5.70 0.59 2.31
N GLN A 169 -5.92 1.76 2.91
CA GLN A 169 -6.01 1.92 4.37
C GLN A 169 -7.15 1.07 4.93
N LYS A 170 -8.36 1.21 4.38
CA LYS A 170 -9.53 0.44 4.82
C LYS A 170 -9.31 -1.06 4.72
N TYR A 171 -8.73 -1.54 3.63
CA TYR A 171 -8.40 -2.95 3.47
C TYR A 171 -7.48 -3.43 4.60
N CYS A 172 -6.40 -2.70 4.89
CA CYS A 172 -5.51 -3.06 5.99
C CYS A 172 -6.20 -3.00 7.36
N ASP A 173 -7.10 -2.04 7.59
CA ASP A 173 -7.84 -1.95 8.85
C ASP A 173 -8.80 -3.13 9.02
N GLU A 174 -9.58 -3.46 8.00
CA GLU A 174 -10.54 -4.57 8.06
C GLU A 174 -9.84 -5.92 8.22
N VAL A 175 -8.73 -6.15 7.51
CA VAL A 175 -7.92 -7.35 7.71
C VAL A 175 -7.29 -7.36 9.11
N GLY A 176 -6.76 -6.22 9.57
CA GLY A 176 -6.19 -6.08 10.92
C GLY A 176 -7.19 -6.39 12.02
N ILE A 177 -8.44 -5.94 11.88
CA ILE A 177 -9.55 -6.26 12.77
C ILE A 177 -9.85 -7.76 12.73
N ALA A 178 -10.00 -8.34 11.53
CA ALA A 178 -10.35 -9.74 11.35
C ALA A 178 -9.32 -10.71 11.98
N ILE A 179 -8.04 -10.35 11.97
CA ILE A 179 -6.97 -11.18 12.56
C ILE A 179 -6.62 -10.82 14.01
N GLY A 180 -7.33 -9.85 14.61
CA GLY A 180 -7.17 -9.48 16.02
C GLY A 180 -6.03 -8.50 16.34
N LEU A 181 -5.47 -7.81 15.33
CA LEU A 181 -4.52 -6.70 15.54
C LEU A 181 -5.21 -5.34 15.74
N GLY A 182 -6.48 -5.22 15.35
CA GLY A 182 -7.26 -3.99 15.38
C GLY A 182 -7.03 -3.09 14.15
N PRO A 183 -7.65 -1.90 14.10
CA PRO A 183 -7.35 -0.92 13.06
C PRO A 183 -5.94 -0.40 13.24
N LEU A 184 -5.22 -0.23 12.14
CA LEU A 184 -3.81 0.11 12.15
C LEU A 184 -3.56 1.22 11.11
N ASP A 185 -3.84 2.46 11.51
CA ASP A 185 -3.53 3.65 10.72
C ASP A 185 -2.08 3.59 10.20
N PHE A 186 -1.88 3.90 8.92
CA PHE A 186 -0.55 3.97 8.32
C PHE A 186 0.34 5.05 8.95
N GLY A 187 -0.23 5.93 9.79
CA GLY A 187 0.51 6.89 10.58
C GLY A 187 1.14 7.94 9.68
N ARG A 188 0.47 9.08 9.51
CA ARG A 188 0.93 10.17 8.63
C ARG A 188 1.86 11.17 9.34
N GLY A 189 2.39 10.79 10.51
CA GLY A 189 3.19 11.67 11.37
C GLY A 189 4.52 12.02 10.73
N GLY A 190 4.79 13.32 10.56
CA GLY A 190 6.11 13.80 10.14
C GLY A 190 7.15 13.40 11.18
N CYS A 191 8.19 12.68 10.75
CA CYS A 191 9.34 12.38 11.58
C CYS A 191 10.43 13.42 11.34
N LYS A 192 11.33 13.58 12.31
CA LYS A 192 12.51 14.45 12.13
C LYS A 192 13.30 13.99 10.91
N GLY A 193 13.61 14.93 10.01
CA GLY A 193 14.29 14.66 8.75
C GLY A 193 13.37 14.32 7.59
N ASP A 194 12.06 14.54 7.73
CA ASP A 194 11.11 14.37 6.64
C ASP A 194 11.20 15.47 5.56
N VAL A 195 10.31 15.37 4.56
CA VAL A 195 10.20 16.33 3.47
C VAL A 195 9.90 17.76 3.93
N LEU A 196 9.22 17.95 5.06
CA LEU A 196 8.91 19.27 5.57
C LEU A 196 10.15 19.93 6.17
N ASP A 197 10.96 19.17 6.89
CA ASP A 197 12.27 19.62 7.38
C ASP A 197 13.21 19.97 6.22
N PHE A 198 13.23 19.15 5.17
CA PHE A 198 14.01 19.41 3.96
C PHE A 198 13.58 20.70 3.25
N LEU A 199 12.27 20.89 3.02
CA LEU A 199 11.73 22.11 2.41
C LEU A 199 12.00 23.35 3.26
N LYS A 200 11.90 23.23 4.58
CA LYS A 200 12.24 24.31 5.52
C LYS A 200 13.70 24.71 5.40
N TYR A 201 14.60 23.74 5.29
CA TYR A 201 16.02 23.99 5.08
C TYR A 201 16.28 24.73 3.75
N LEU A 202 15.72 24.24 2.64
CA LEU A 202 15.90 24.86 1.33
C LEU A 202 15.40 26.31 1.29
N ARG A 203 14.23 26.60 1.87
CA ARG A 203 13.68 27.96 1.95
C ARG A 203 14.56 28.88 2.79
N LYS A 204 15.16 28.37 3.87
CA LYS A 204 16.10 29.16 4.69
C LYS A 204 17.33 29.55 3.88
N MET A 205 17.87 28.63 3.08
CA MET A 205 19.06 28.88 2.25
C MET A 205 18.79 29.81 1.07
N GLN A 206 17.56 29.87 0.57
CA GLN A 206 17.19 30.81 -0.50
C GLN A 206 17.14 32.28 -0.03
N ASN A 207 16.87 32.49 1.26
CA ASN A 207 16.72 33.82 1.86
C ASN A 207 17.98 34.31 2.60
N ALA A 208 19.07 33.53 2.56
CA ALA A 208 20.37 33.84 3.15
C ALA A 208 21.32 34.36 2.08
#